data_AF-A0A0A9Z512-F1
#
_entry.id   AF-A0A0A9Z512-F1
#
_cell.length_a   1.000
_cell.length_b   1.000
_cell.length_c   1.000
_cell.angle_alpha   90.00
_cell.angle_beta   90.00
_cell.angle_gamma   90.00
#
_symmetry.space_group_name_H-M   'P 1'
#
loop_
_entity.id
_entity.type
_entity.pdbx_description
1 polymer ?
#
loop_
_entity_poly.entity_id
_entity_poly.type
_entity_poly.pdbx_seq_one_letter_code
_entity_poly.pdbx_strand_id
1 'polypeptide(L)'
;LEPVFQTKAEVYDLYRKEIGKPDGPGIVTIQTFYAEFDRQNLSIYVPRKDLYDKCVAYATGNYSREDYDEHQARKELARKEKQEDNEGPHFVTTMPRFPSKPKVERLFPLL
;
A
#
# COMPACT_ATOMS: atom_id res chain seq x y z
N LEU A 1 25.16 2.58 -14.34
CA LEU A 1 23.68 2.58 -14.27
C LEU A 1 23.29 2.25 -12.85
N GLU A 2 22.35 3.00 -12.27
CA GLU A 2 21.77 2.64 -10.98
C GLU A 2 20.85 1.40 -11.16
N PRO A 3 20.85 0.45 -10.21
CA PRO A 3 19.97 -0.71 -10.25
C PRO A 3 18.51 -0.27 -10.08
N VAL A 4 17.67 -0.58 -11.08
CA VAL A 4 16.22 -0.44 -10.97
C VAL A 4 15.68 -1.68 -10.28
N PHE A 5 15.29 -1.54 -9.01
CA PHE A 5 14.67 -2.64 -8.27
C PHE A 5 13.19 -2.76 -8.68
N GLN A 6 12.70 -4.00 -8.81
CA GLN A 6 11.30 -4.29 -9.11
C GLN A 6 10.52 -4.71 -7.86
N THR A 7 11.24 -5.21 -6.84
CA THR A 7 10.64 -5.77 -5.63
C THR A 7 11.39 -5.35 -4.36
N LYS A 8 10.66 -5.27 -3.23
CA LYS A 8 11.28 -5.05 -1.90
C LYS A 8 12.27 -6.14 -1.51
N ALA A 9 12.11 -7.35 -2.06
CA ALA A 9 13.00 -8.46 -1.83
C ALA A 9 14.39 -8.21 -2.44
N GLU A 10 14.46 -7.67 -3.67
CA GLU A 10 15.73 -7.33 -4.32
C GLU A 10 16.51 -6.26 -3.54
N VAL A 11 15.79 -5.28 -2.97
CA VAL A 11 16.40 -4.25 -2.11
C VAL A 11 16.94 -4.89 -0.83
N TYR A 12 16.19 -5.83 -0.24
CA TYR A 12 16.65 -6.57 0.92
C TYR A 12 17.87 -7.45 0.62
N ASP A 13 17.95 -8.06 -0.56
CA ASP A 13 19.12 -8.84 -0.99
C ASP A 13 20.36 -7.96 -1.17
N LEU A 14 20.21 -6.74 -1.69
CA LEU A 14 21.29 -5.77 -1.71
C LEU A 14 21.70 -5.35 -0.29
N TYR A 15 20.73 -5.03 0.57
CA TYR A 15 20.97 -4.71 1.97
C TYR A 15 21.80 -5.80 2.66
N ARG A 16 21.45 -7.08 2.45
CA ARG A 16 22.20 -8.22 2.99
C ARG A 16 23.63 -8.31 2.45
N LYS A 17 23.84 -8.03 1.17
CA LYS A 17 25.18 -8.02 0.57
C LYS A 17 26.06 -6.90 1.13
N GLU A 18 25.48 -5.73 1.37
CA GLU A 18 26.22 -4.57 1.89
C GLU A 18 26.51 -4.67 3.39
N ILE A 19 25.54 -5.14 4.18
CA ILE A 19 25.67 -5.24 5.64
C ILE A 19 26.33 -6.54 6.09
N GLY A 20 26.25 -7.62 5.30
CA GLY A 20 26.90 -8.90 5.58
C GLY A 20 28.43 -8.92 5.43
N LYS A 21 29.06 -7.74 5.31
CA LYS A 21 30.52 -7.59 5.32
C LYS A 21 31.04 -7.83 6.75
N PRO A 22 32.26 -8.36 6.93
CA PRO A 22 32.77 -8.82 8.24
C PRO A 22 32.82 -7.74 9.33
N ASP A 23 32.81 -6.46 8.95
CA ASP A 23 32.80 -5.31 9.86
C ASP A 23 31.40 -4.67 10.06
N GLY A 24 30.34 -5.28 9.51
CA GLY A 24 28.99 -4.73 9.52
C GLY A 24 28.16 -5.05 10.77
N PRO A 25 27.14 -4.26 11.09
CA PRO A 25 26.16 -4.62 12.10
C PRO A 25 25.42 -5.91 11.68
N GLY A 26 24.96 -6.71 12.65
CA GLY A 26 24.23 -7.95 12.37
C GLY A 26 23.02 -7.74 11.46
N ILE A 27 22.81 -8.66 10.51
CA ILE A 27 21.71 -8.60 9.54
C ILE A 27 20.36 -8.72 10.27
N VAL A 28 19.46 -7.75 10.06
CA VAL A 28 18.09 -7.83 10.58
C VAL A 28 17.21 -8.71 9.70
N THR A 29 16.13 -9.24 10.27
CA THR A 29 15.16 -10.04 9.49
C THR A 29 14.45 -9.20 8.42
N ILE A 30 13.97 -9.87 7.37
CA ILE A 30 13.21 -9.22 6.28
C ILE A 30 11.95 -8.49 6.77
N GLN A 31 11.32 -8.98 7.84
CA GLN A 31 10.13 -8.35 8.43
C GLN A 31 10.47 -7.00 9.06
N THR A 32 11.54 -6.95 9.86
CA THR A 32 12.05 -5.71 10.46
C THR A 32 12.48 -4.73 9.38
N PHE A 33 13.15 -5.22 8.33
CA PHE A 33 13.55 -4.41 7.19
C PHE A 33 12.34 -3.79 6.49
N TYR A 34 11.29 -4.56 6.19
CA TYR A 34 10.08 -4.03 5.56
C TYR A 34 9.33 -3.04 6.45
N ALA A 35 9.25 -3.30 7.75
CA ALA A 35 8.63 -2.37 8.69
C ALA A 35 9.37 -1.01 8.70
N GLU A 36 10.70 -1.03 8.74
CA GLU A 36 11.52 0.20 8.65
C GLU A 36 11.43 0.87 7.28
N PHE A 37 11.36 0.08 6.20
CA PHE A 37 11.19 0.58 4.84
C PHE A 37 9.87 1.35 4.69
N ASP A 38 8.79 0.82 5.25
CA ASP A 38 7.48 1.45 5.25
C ASP A 38 7.42 2.65 6.20
N ARG A 39 8.05 2.56 7.39
CA ARG A 39 8.15 3.66 8.36
C ARG A 39 8.86 4.89 7.77
N GLN A 40 9.88 4.66 6.95
CA GLN A 40 10.62 5.72 6.27
C GLN A 40 9.93 6.21 4.98
N ASN A 41 8.77 5.64 4.62
CA ASN A 41 8.02 5.99 3.42
C ASN A 41 8.87 5.89 2.13
N LEU A 42 9.73 4.87 2.08
CA LEU A 42 10.54 4.57 0.91
C LEU A 42 9.68 3.85 -0.14
N SER A 43 9.87 4.19 -1.41
CA SER A 43 9.20 3.54 -2.53
C SER A 43 10.23 3.10 -3.56
N ILE A 44 10.06 1.88 -4.04
CA ILE A 44 10.85 1.30 -5.13
C ILE A 44 10.26 1.70 -6.49
N TYR A 45 8.96 1.98 -6.50
CA TYR A 45 8.21 2.31 -7.70
C TYR A 45 8.24 3.83 -7.91
N VAL A 46 8.67 4.21 -9.11
CA VAL A 46 8.51 5.57 -9.66
C VAL A 46 7.50 5.45 -10.81
N PRO A 47 6.37 6.18 -10.82
CA PRO A 47 5.84 7.10 -9.81
C PRO A 47 5.10 6.33 -8.70
N ARG A 48 5.12 6.88 -7.47
CA ARG A 48 4.25 6.38 -6.39
C ARG A 48 2.82 6.34 -6.92
N LYS A 49 2.15 5.21 -6.75
CA LYS A 49 0.75 4.97 -7.14
C LYS A 49 -0.22 6.07 -6.65
N ASP A 50 0.20 6.88 -5.68
CA ASP A 50 -0.54 8.01 -5.10
C ASP A 50 -0.35 9.36 -5.83
N LEU A 51 0.53 9.45 -6.83
CA LEU A 51 0.69 10.62 -7.67
C LEU A 51 -0.27 10.49 -8.86
N TYR A 52 -1.35 11.27 -8.85
CA TYR A 52 -2.18 11.47 -10.03
C TYR A 52 -1.32 12.01 -11.19
N ASP A 53 -1.57 11.55 -12.41
CA ASP A 53 -0.85 11.98 -13.62
C ASP A 53 -0.77 13.51 -13.75
N LYS A 54 -1.81 14.22 -13.29
CA LYS A 54 -1.88 15.69 -13.23
C LYS A 54 -0.85 16.32 -12.28
N CYS A 55 -0.57 15.69 -11.14
CA CYS A 55 0.47 16.14 -10.21
C CYS A 55 1.88 15.95 -10.80
N VAL A 56 2.11 14.85 -11.52
CA VAL A 56 3.38 14.58 -12.20
C VAL A 56 3.56 15.52 -13.39
N ALA A 57 2.48 15.79 -14.14
CA ALA A 57 2.48 16.72 -15.27
C ALA A 57 2.77 18.17 -14.86
N TYR A 58 2.25 18.63 -13.71
CA TYR A 58 2.61 19.94 -13.16
C TYR A 58 4.08 20.01 -12.73
N ALA A 59 4.58 18.98 -12.04
CA ALA A 59 5.98 18.92 -11.62
C ALA A 59 6.97 18.90 -12.81
N THR A 60 6.54 18.37 -13.96
CA THR A 60 7.32 18.33 -15.21
C THR A 60 7.09 19.54 -16.12
N GLY A 61 6.29 20.52 -15.70
CA GLY A 61 6.07 21.79 -16.40
C GLY A 61 5.09 21.74 -17.58
N ASN A 62 4.38 20.62 -17.78
CA ASN A 62 3.44 20.40 -18.89
C ASN A 62 1.97 20.62 -18.49
N TYR A 63 1.70 21.24 -17.34
CA TYR A 63 0.35 21.43 -16.82
C TYR A 63 0.19 22.85 -16.27
N SER A 64 -0.96 23.47 -16.54
CA SER A 64 -1.22 24.84 -16.12
C SER A 64 -1.35 24.92 -14.59
N ARG A 65 -1.04 26.10 -14.03
CA ARG A 65 -1.19 26.34 -12.59
C ARG A 65 -2.66 26.37 -12.19
N GLU A 66 -3.53 26.97 -13.01
CA GLU A 66 -4.97 27.03 -12.73
C GLU A 66 -5.59 25.64 -12.63
N ASP A 67 -5.26 24.74 -13.58
CA ASP A 67 -5.79 23.37 -13.58
C ASP A 67 -5.22 22.52 -12.43
N TYR A 68 -4.03 22.88 -11.92
CA TYR A 68 -3.41 22.23 -10.77
C TYR A 68 -4.09 22.65 -9.47
N ASP A 69 -4.36 23.94 -9.32
CA ASP A 69 -5.04 24.49 -8.15
C ASP A 69 -6.48 23.95 -8.04
N GLU A 70 -7.20 23.85 -9.16
CA GLU A 70 -8.53 23.20 -9.19
C GLU A 70 -8.44 21.71 -8.80
N HIS A 71 -7.42 21.00 -9.30
CA HIS A 71 -7.18 19.60 -8.94
C HIS A 71 -6.91 19.43 -7.43
N GLN A 72 -6.12 20.31 -6.81
CA GLN A 72 -5.87 20.29 -5.36
C GLN A 72 -7.14 20.58 -4.57
N ALA A 73 -7.90 21.62 -4.94
CA ALA A 73 -9.15 21.98 -4.27
C ALA A 73 -10.15 20.81 -4.26
N ARG A 74 -10.28 20.09 -5.39
CA ARG A 74 -11.14 18.90 -5.48
C ARG A 74 -10.67 17.75 -4.59
N LYS A 75 -9.36 17.57 -4.42
CA LYS A 75 -8.80 16.55 -3.51
C LYS A 75 -9.10 16.90 -2.06
N GLU A 76 -8.97 18.16 -1.67
CA GLU A 76 -9.28 18.61 -0.32
C GLU A 76 -10.76 18.42 0.01
N LEU A 77 -11.66 18.77 -0.93
CA LEU A 77 -13.09 18.57 -0.78
C LEU A 77 -13.44 17.10 -0.52
N ALA A 78 -12.96 16.19 -1.38
CA ALA A 78 -13.20 14.76 -1.22
C ALA A 78 -12.63 14.20 0.09
N ARG A 79 -11.50 14.76 0.57
CA ARG A 79 -10.89 14.35 1.84
C ARG A 79 -11.73 14.80 3.03
N LYS A 80 -12.30 16.00 2.95
CA LYS A 80 -13.21 16.56 3.94
C LYS A 80 -14.51 15.75 4.02
N GLU A 81 -15.12 15.43 2.88
CA GLU A 81 -16.34 14.59 2.83
C GLU A 81 -16.09 13.20 3.43
N LYS A 82 -14.95 12.56 3.12
CA LYS A 82 -14.59 11.27 3.72
C LYS A 82 -14.33 11.37 5.23
N GLN A 83 -13.79 12.48 5.70
CA GLN A 83 -13.60 12.71 7.12
C GLN A 83 -14.95 12.87 7.82
N GLU A 84 -15.87 13.63 7.25
CA GLU A 84 -17.24 13.80 7.75
C GLU A 84 -18.01 12.46 7.76
N ASP A 85 -17.84 11.62 6.74
CA ASP A 85 -18.41 10.26 6.69
C ASP A 85 -17.84 9.34 7.80
N ASN A 86 -16.55 9.47 8.10
CA ASN A 86 -15.90 8.67 9.14
C ASN A 86 -16.23 9.16 10.57
N GLU A 87 -16.55 10.43 10.75
CA GLU A 87 -16.99 11.03 12.02
C GLU A 87 -18.50 10.88 12.26
N GLY A 88 -19.28 10.56 11.22
CA GLY A 88 -20.71 10.28 11.31
C GLY A 88 -21.04 8.95 12.01
N PRO A 89 -22.29 8.74 12.47
CA PRO A 89 -22.73 7.47 13.02
C PRO A 89 -22.65 6.39 11.95
N HIS A 90 -21.59 5.58 12.00
CA HIS A 90 -21.36 4.44 11.13
C HIS A 90 -22.50 3.42 11.32
N PHE A 91 -23.53 3.48 10.48
CA PHE A 91 -24.57 2.44 10.42
C PHE A 91 -23.93 1.20 9.79
N VAL A 92 -23.32 0.36 10.63
CA VAL A 92 -22.86 -0.97 10.20
C VAL A 92 -24.13 -1.74 9.83
N THR A 93 -24.46 -1.78 8.54
CA THR A 93 -25.42 -2.78 8.06
C THR A 93 -24.71 -4.13 8.15
N THR A 94 -24.71 -4.74 9.34
CA THR A 94 -24.33 -6.14 9.47
C THR A 94 -25.39 -6.95 8.72
N MET A 95 -25.10 -7.31 7.47
CA MET A 95 -25.86 -8.38 6.82
C MET A 95 -25.67 -9.64 7.68
N PRO A 96 -26.75 -10.26 8.20
CA PRO A 96 -26.62 -11.53 8.89
C PRO A 96 -26.08 -12.55 7.89
N ARG A 97 -24.93 -13.13 8.22
CA ARG A 97 -24.29 -14.22 7.46
C ARG A 97 -25.32 -15.35 7.32
N PHE A 98 -25.84 -15.55 6.11
CA PHE A 98 -26.71 -16.69 5.80
C PHE A 98 -26.01 -17.98 6.25
N PRO A 99 -26.66 -18.84 7.05
CA PRO A 99 -26.04 -20.10 7.45
C PRO A 99 -25.85 -20.97 6.20
N SER A 100 -24.60 -21.38 5.96
CA SER A 100 -24.24 -22.38 4.96
C SER A 100 -25.01 -23.67 5.24
N LYS A 101 -25.56 -24.27 4.18
CA LYS A 101 -26.43 -25.46 4.20
C LYS A 101 -25.95 -26.56 5.15
N PRO A 102 -26.86 -27.34 5.78
CA PRO A 102 -26.50 -28.42 6.67
C PRO A 102 -25.71 -29.50 5.92
N LYS A 103 -24.68 -30.01 6.60
CA LYS A 103 -23.80 -31.09 6.14
C LYS A 103 -24.60 -32.38 6.08
N VAL A 104 -24.80 -32.93 4.88
CA VAL A 104 -25.44 -34.25 4.71
C VAL A 104 -24.40 -35.30 5.11
N GLU A 105 -24.54 -35.87 6.31
CA GLU A 105 -23.79 -37.06 6.70
C GLU A 105 -24.29 -38.25 5.87
N ARG A 106 -23.43 -38.77 4.99
CA ARG A 106 -23.66 -40.06 4.34
C ARG A 106 -23.32 -41.15 5.35
N LEU A 107 -24.33 -41.86 5.86
CA LEU A 107 -24.12 -43.18 6.45
C LEU A 107 -23.58 -44.11 5.35
N PHE A 108 -22.33 -44.56 5.49
CA PHE A 108 -21.83 -45.72 4.77
C PHE A 108 -22.22 -46.99 5.55
N PRO A 109 -22.82 -48.01 4.91
CA PRO A 109 -23.07 -49.28 5.58
C PRO A 109 -21.75 -50.04 5.76
N LEU A 110 -21.55 -50.55 6.98
CA LEU A 110 -20.46 -51.50 7.30
C LEU A 110 -20.73 -52.83 6.59
N LEU A 111 -19.80 -53.23 5.72
CA LEU A 111 -19.55 -54.62 5.33
C LEU A 111 -18.08 -54.90 5.59
#